data_AF-A0AAJ0G8I0-F1
#
_entry.id   AF-A0AAJ0G8I0-F1
#
_cell.length_a   1.000
_cell.length_b   1.000
_cell.length_c   1.000
_cell.angle_alpha   90.00
_cell.angle_beta   90.00
_cell.angle_gamma   90.00
#
_symmetry.space_group_name_H-M   'P 1'
#
loop_
_entity.id
_entity.type
_entity.pdbx_description
1 polymer ?
#
loop_
_entity_poly.entity_id
_entity_poly.type
_entity_poly.pdbx_seq_one_letter_code
_entity_poly.pdbx_strand_id
1 'polypeptide(L)'
;MLTSLRYEGLGSLIGCIINFFIGDMLGRRKMIWLAMGLIVIGATLQTSAFTLAHLITGRIITGFGTGIDSSTVPMYQSELSRKEWRGRIVSWEIWFIGVGIVTAYWIDYGFSYVKSDVSWRTPIGIQLIFAIIVIFIVWGLPESPRWLYKRGRKEEALEVLCAVHDLPSDDEYIVSEMEAIGMAFELEQHEGSQKIMAVFKNDHLKTGRRVMLAWFGLFM
;
A
#
# COMPACT_ATOMS: atom_id res chain seq x y z
N MET A 1 -7.84 12.22 -22.02
CA MET A 1 -7.02 11.18 -21.35
C MET A 1 -5.93 11.79 -20.46
N LEU A 2 -5.11 12.72 -20.94
CA LEU A 2 -4.07 13.39 -20.12
C LEU A 2 -4.63 14.24 -18.96
N THR A 3 -5.78 14.91 -19.16
CA THR A 3 -6.44 15.67 -18.10
C THR A 3 -7.07 14.77 -17.03
N SER A 4 -7.61 13.60 -17.41
CA SER A 4 -8.21 12.65 -16.47
C SER A 4 -7.17 11.98 -15.56
N LEU A 5 -5.95 11.74 -16.06
CA LEU A 5 -4.82 11.21 -15.28
C LEU A 5 -4.41 12.14 -14.11
N ARG A 6 -4.53 13.47 -14.28
CA ARG A 6 -4.18 14.43 -13.23
C ARG A 6 -5.09 14.32 -12.00
N TYR A 7 -6.38 14.04 -12.20
CA TYR A 7 -7.34 13.92 -11.10
C TYR A 7 -7.14 12.65 -10.27
N GLU A 8 -6.69 11.58 -10.91
CA GLU A 8 -6.33 10.34 -10.24
C GLU A 8 -5.09 10.53 -9.34
N GLY A 9 -4.07 11.23 -9.84
CA GLY A 9 -2.88 11.58 -9.04
C GLY A 9 -3.20 12.44 -7.82
N LEU A 10 -4.14 13.39 -7.94
CA LEU A 10 -4.62 14.18 -6.79
C LEU A 10 -5.35 13.30 -5.77
N GLY A 11 -6.20 12.38 -6.23
CA GLY A 11 -6.85 11.40 -5.36
C GLY A 11 -5.82 10.52 -4.62
N SER A 12 -4.80 10.05 -5.32
CA SER A 12 -3.71 9.25 -4.73
C SER A 12 -2.94 10.03 -3.67
N LEU A 13 -2.59 11.28 -3.93
CA LEU A 13 -1.87 12.12 -2.97
C LEU A 13 -2.67 12.28 -1.67
N ILE A 14 -3.96 12.57 -1.77
CA ILE A 14 -4.81 12.70 -0.60
C ILE A 14 -4.99 11.33 0.10
N GLY A 15 -5.10 10.24 -0.67
CA GLY A 15 -5.14 8.87 -0.15
C GLY A 15 -3.92 8.53 0.71
N CYS A 16 -2.72 8.88 0.25
CA CYS A 16 -1.48 8.72 1.02
C CYS A 16 -1.50 9.52 2.33
N ILE A 17 -1.98 10.77 2.29
CA ILE A 17 -2.10 11.63 3.49
C ILE A 17 -3.07 11.00 4.50
N ILE A 18 -4.23 10.51 4.02
CA ILE A 18 -5.20 9.82 4.88
C ILE A 18 -4.57 8.57 5.51
N ASN A 19 -3.85 7.77 4.72
CA ASN A 19 -3.16 6.59 5.23
C ASN A 19 -2.12 6.93 6.31
N PHE A 20 -1.41 8.05 6.15
CA PHE A 20 -0.44 8.50 7.15
C PHE A 20 -1.09 8.78 8.52
N PHE A 21 -2.28 9.37 8.56
CA PHE A 21 -2.98 9.66 9.82
C PHE A 21 -3.72 8.45 10.40
N ILE A 22 -4.40 7.68 9.54
CA ILE A 22 -5.34 6.64 9.97
C ILE A 22 -4.70 5.25 9.97
N GLY A 23 -3.64 5.04 9.19
CA GLY A 23 -3.07 3.72 8.94
C GLY A 23 -2.51 3.04 10.18
N ASP A 24 -1.92 3.80 11.10
CA ASP A 24 -1.44 3.26 12.38
C ASP A 24 -2.60 2.88 13.32
N MET A 25 -3.76 3.53 13.19
CA MET A 25 -4.93 3.23 14.03
C MET A 25 -5.63 1.95 13.56
N LEU A 26 -5.90 1.83 12.26
CA LEU A 26 -6.69 0.71 11.71
C LEU A 26 -5.89 -0.59 11.56
N GLY A 27 -4.57 -0.50 11.42
CA GLY A 27 -3.72 -1.65 11.09
C GLY A 27 -3.57 -1.83 9.59
N ARG A 28 -2.57 -2.60 9.17
CA ARG A 28 -2.17 -2.67 7.76
C ARG A 28 -3.19 -3.47 6.95
N ARG A 29 -3.64 -4.63 7.46
CA ARG A 29 -4.60 -5.48 6.76
C ARG A 29 -5.93 -4.76 6.50
N LYS A 30 -6.47 -4.06 7.50
CA LYS A 30 -7.71 -3.30 7.36
C LYS A 30 -7.59 -2.12 6.42
N MET A 31 -6.42 -1.48 6.35
CA MET A 31 -6.17 -0.41 5.39
C MET A 31 -6.12 -0.91 3.96
N ILE A 32 -5.52 -2.08 3.70
CA ILE A 32 -5.54 -2.72 2.37
C ILE A 32 -6.99 -3.06 1.99
N TRP A 33 -7.81 -3.54 2.93
CA TRP A 33 -9.25 -3.78 2.67
C TRP A 33 -10.00 -2.52 2.29
N LEU A 34 -9.79 -1.43 3.03
CA LEU A 34 -10.38 -0.13 2.73
C LEU A 34 -9.95 0.36 1.34
N ALA A 35 -8.66 0.25 1.03
CA ALA A 35 -8.10 0.62 -0.26
C ALA A 35 -8.75 -0.15 -1.42
N MET A 36 -8.81 -1.48 -1.31
CA MET A 36 -9.41 -2.33 -2.33
C MET A 36 -10.91 -2.07 -2.48
N GLY A 37 -11.63 -1.82 -1.38
CA GLY A 37 -13.04 -1.42 -1.44
C GLY A 37 -13.26 -0.12 -2.22
N LEU A 38 -12.42 0.89 -1.98
CA LEU A 38 -12.46 2.15 -2.73
C LEU A 38 -12.11 1.95 -4.21
N ILE A 39 -11.13 1.11 -4.53
CA ILE A 39 -10.76 0.77 -5.91
C ILE A 39 -11.93 0.09 -6.62
N VAL A 40 -12.59 -0.88 -5.98
CA VAL A 40 -13.75 -1.58 -6.57
C VAL A 40 -14.92 -0.62 -6.83
N ILE A 41 -15.23 0.25 -5.87
CA ILE A 41 -16.30 1.26 -6.04
C ILE A 41 -15.94 2.22 -7.17
N GLY A 42 -14.72 2.75 -7.17
CA GLY A 42 -14.25 3.70 -8.16
C GLY A 42 -14.20 3.11 -9.57
N ALA A 43 -13.69 1.89 -9.73
CA ALA A 43 -13.66 1.20 -11.02
C ALA A 43 -15.07 0.82 -11.50
N THR A 44 -15.99 0.43 -10.61
CA THR A 44 -17.40 0.19 -10.97
C THR A 44 -18.04 1.47 -11.51
N LEU A 45 -17.85 2.60 -10.83
CA LEU A 45 -18.32 3.90 -11.32
C LEU A 45 -17.73 4.25 -12.69
N GLN A 46 -16.43 4.01 -12.90
CA GLN A 46 -15.79 4.24 -14.20
C GLN A 46 -16.39 3.37 -15.31
N THR A 47 -16.62 2.08 -15.08
CA THR A 47 -17.23 1.18 -16.09
C THR A 47 -18.67 1.56 -16.46
N SER A 48 -19.41 2.12 -15.50
CA SER A 48 -20.81 2.55 -15.68
C SER A 48 -20.95 3.98 -16.20
N ALA A 49 -19.85 4.70 -16.44
CA ALA A 49 -19.88 6.12 -16.75
C ALA A 49 -20.48 6.42 -18.13
N PHE A 50 -21.40 7.39 -18.19
CA PHE A 50 -22.00 7.94 -19.42
C PHE A 50 -21.62 9.39 -19.68
N THR A 51 -21.01 10.07 -18.69
CA THR A 51 -20.57 11.46 -18.80
C THR A 51 -19.12 11.59 -18.33
N LEU A 52 -18.42 12.60 -18.83
CA LEU A 52 -17.04 12.88 -18.43
C LEU A 52 -16.92 13.16 -16.93
N ALA A 53 -17.88 13.88 -16.35
CA ALA A 53 -17.91 14.16 -14.92
C ALA A 53 -18.02 12.88 -14.08
N HIS A 54 -18.89 11.94 -14.49
CA HIS A 54 -19.03 10.64 -13.82
C HIS A 54 -17.71 9.84 -13.88
N LEU A 55 -17.05 9.82 -15.05
CA LEU A 55 -15.74 9.16 -15.19
C LEU A 55 -14.67 9.79 -14.28
N ILE A 56 -14.63 11.12 -14.19
CA ILE A 56 -13.69 11.84 -13.33
C ILE A 56 -13.94 11.53 -11.85
N THR A 57 -15.19 11.48 -11.39
CA THR A 57 -15.52 11.10 -10.01
C THR A 57 -15.01 9.68 -9.70
N GLY A 58 -15.24 8.72 -10.59
CA GLY A 58 -14.74 7.35 -10.43
C GLY A 58 -13.21 7.28 -10.36
N ARG A 59 -12.50 8.09 -11.17
CA ARG A 59 -11.03 8.22 -11.14
C ARG A 59 -10.50 8.76 -9.82
N ILE A 60 -11.14 9.79 -9.27
CA ILE A 60 -10.74 10.37 -7.98
C ILE A 60 -10.90 9.32 -6.86
N ILE A 61 -12.03 8.60 -6.85
CA ILE A 61 -12.31 7.54 -5.86
C ILE A 61 -11.30 6.41 -5.96
N THR A 62 -11.04 5.95 -7.19
CA THR A 62 -10.02 4.90 -7.43
C THR A 62 -8.64 5.38 -6.99
N GLY A 63 -8.30 6.65 -7.29
CA GLY A 63 -7.05 7.29 -6.87
C GLY A 63 -6.86 7.26 -5.36
N PHE A 64 -7.88 7.57 -4.55
CA PHE A 64 -7.79 7.46 -3.09
C PHE A 64 -7.38 6.04 -2.64
N GLY A 65 -8.05 5.03 -3.20
CA GLY A 65 -7.73 3.63 -2.90
C GLY A 65 -6.29 3.27 -3.31
N THR A 66 -5.87 3.62 -4.52
CA THR A 66 -4.50 3.39 -5.01
C THR A 66 -3.45 4.08 -4.13
N GLY A 67 -3.71 5.30 -3.63
CA GLY A 67 -2.80 6.01 -2.73
C GLY A 67 -2.64 5.32 -1.37
N ILE A 68 -3.74 4.80 -0.82
CA ILE A 68 -3.69 4.03 0.42
C ILE A 68 -2.95 2.71 0.20
N ASP A 69 -3.25 2.00 -0.91
CA ASP A 69 -2.65 0.71 -1.23
C ASP A 69 -1.14 0.81 -1.43
N SER A 70 -0.70 1.73 -2.31
CA SER A 70 0.72 1.95 -2.66
C SER A 70 1.61 2.38 -1.48
N SER A 71 1.02 2.94 -0.42
CA SER A 71 1.76 3.26 0.80
C SER A 71 1.67 2.16 1.87
N THR A 72 0.60 1.36 1.89
CA THR A 72 0.38 0.33 2.91
C THR A 72 1.03 -0.99 2.58
N VAL A 73 0.97 -1.44 1.31
CA VAL A 73 1.50 -2.73 0.87
C VAL A 73 3.02 -2.86 1.09
N PRO A 74 3.88 -1.92 0.63
CA PRO A 74 5.32 -2.06 0.83
C PRO A 74 5.69 -2.00 2.32
N MET A 75 4.95 -1.21 3.10
CA MET A 75 5.13 -1.13 4.54
C MET A 75 4.78 -2.45 5.22
N TYR A 76 3.63 -3.04 4.90
CA TYR A 76 3.23 -4.36 5.41
C TYR A 76 4.23 -5.46 5.04
N GLN A 77 4.71 -5.47 3.79
CA GLN A 77 5.77 -6.40 3.37
C GLN A 77 7.08 -6.17 4.13
N SER A 78 7.46 -4.92 4.38
CA SER A 78 8.68 -4.60 5.14
C SER A 78 8.60 -5.05 6.61
N GLU A 79 7.40 -5.08 7.19
CA GLU A 79 7.16 -5.49 8.57
C GLU A 79 7.17 -7.02 8.74
N LEU A 80 6.83 -7.78 7.68
CA LEU A 80 6.84 -9.24 7.67
C LEU A 80 8.13 -9.86 7.13
N SER A 81 8.98 -9.08 6.48
CA SER A 81 10.19 -9.58 5.85
C SER A 81 11.40 -9.53 6.79
N ARG A 82 12.30 -10.51 6.63
CA ARG A 82 13.60 -10.50 7.30
C ARG A 82 14.47 -9.35 6.79
N LYS A 83 15.28 -8.76 7.65
CA LYS A 83 16.10 -7.56 7.39
C LYS A 83 16.96 -7.69 6.13
N GLU A 84 17.46 -8.89 5.86
CA GLU A 84 18.37 -9.20 4.73
C GLU A 84 17.63 -9.22 3.39
N TRP A 85 16.36 -9.63 3.39
CA TRP A 85 15.58 -9.85 2.17
C TRP A 85 14.55 -8.77 1.88
N ARG A 86 14.36 -7.78 2.79
CA ARG A 86 13.36 -6.70 2.64
C ARG A 86 13.49 -5.98 1.30
N GLY A 87 14.71 -5.59 0.93
CA GLY A 87 14.96 -4.88 -0.32
C GLY A 87 14.61 -5.71 -1.56
N ARG A 88 14.84 -7.03 -1.50
CA ARG A 88 14.49 -7.94 -2.61
C ARG A 88 12.98 -8.08 -2.77
N ILE A 89 12.25 -8.19 -1.66
CA ILE A 89 10.78 -8.32 -1.66
C ILE A 89 10.12 -7.05 -2.24
N VAL A 90 10.57 -5.87 -1.79
CA VAL A 90 10.09 -4.58 -2.33
C VAL A 90 10.45 -4.41 -3.81
N SER A 91 11.61 -4.93 -4.26
CA SER A 91 11.96 -4.91 -5.69
C SER A 91 11.03 -5.80 -6.53
N TRP A 92 10.63 -6.96 -5.99
CA TRP A 92 9.67 -7.84 -6.67
C TRP A 92 8.31 -7.19 -6.84
N GLU A 93 7.86 -6.41 -5.86
CA GLU A 93 6.62 -5.63 -5.95
C GLU A 93 6.61 -4.72 -7.18
N ILE A 94 7.66 -3.90 -7.34
CA ILE A 94 7.80 -3.00 -8.50
C ILE A 94 7.85 -3.78 -9.82
N TRP A 95 8.50 -4.94 -9.82
CA TRP A 95 8.53 -5.82 -10.98
C TRP A 95 7.14 -6.30 -11.38
N PHE A 96 6.32 -6.75 -10.42
CA PHE A 96 4.93 -7.14 -10.67
C PHE A 96 4.05 -5.98 -11.13
N ILE A 97 4.27 -4.77 -10.60
CA ILE A 97 3.59 -3.56 -11.09
C ILE A 97 3.92 -3.34 -12.57
N GLY A 98 5.20 -3.45 -12.95
CA GLY A 98 5.64 -3.32 -14.35
C GLY A 98 4.99 -4.36 -15.27
N VAL A 99 4.98 -5.63 -14.87
CA VAL A 99 4.30 -6.71 -15.61
C VAL A 99 2.80 -6.44 -15.75
N GLY A 100 2.16 -5.96 -14.70
CA GLY A 100 0.75 -5.57 -14.70
C GLY A 100 0.45 -4.45 -15.70
N ILE A 101 1.27 -3.39 -15.71
CA ILE A 101 1.13 -2.27 -16.67
C ILE A 101 1.31 -2.74 -18.11
N VAL A 102 2.34 -3.56 -18.39
CA VAL A 102 2.56 -4.12 -19.73
C VAL A 102 1.37 -4.98 -20.18
N THR A 103 0.85 -5.82 -19.28
CA THR A 103 -0.32 -6.65 -19.56
C THR A 103 -1.56 -5.80 -19.84
N ALA A 104 -1.78 -4.74 -19.06
CA ALA A 104 -2.87 -3.80 -19.29
C ALA A 104 -2.77 -3.12 -20.66
N TYR A 105 -1.58 -2.68 -21.08
CA TYR A 105 -1.39 -2.10 -22.41
C TYR A 105 -1.65 -3.09 -23.55
N TRP A 106 -1.29 -4.36 -23.38
CA TRP A 106 -1.62 -5.38 -24.38
C TRP A 106 -3.14 -5.62 -24.48
N ILE A 107 -3.84 -5.62 -23.35
CA ILE A 107 -5.30 -5.72 -23.32
C ILE A 107 -5.92 -4.50 -24.01
N ASP A 108 -5.50 -3.29 -23.64
CA ASP A 108 -5.98 -2.04 -24.25
C ASP A 108 -5.72 -2.02 -25.76
N TYR A 109 -4.55 -2.49 -26.20
CA TYR A 109 -4.22 -2.62 -27.62
C TYR A 109 -5.16 -3.60 -28.33
N GLY A 110 -5.44 -4.77 -27.73
CA GLY A 110 -6.40 -5.73 -28.27
C GLY A 110 -7.81 -5.15 -28.42
N PHE A 111 -8.25 -4.34 -27.44
CA PHE A 111 -9.55 -3.68 -27.48
C PHE A 111 -9.58 -2.40 -28.33
N SER A 112 -8.43 -1.86 -28.73
CA SER A 112 -8.34 -0.66 -29.58
C SER A 112 -8.96 -0.84 -30.97
N TYR A 113 -9.07 -2.08 -31.45
CA TYR A 113 -9.72 -2.44 -32.71
C TYR A 113 -11.25 -2.43 -32.65
N VAL A 114 -11.83 -2.35 -31.45
CA VAL A 114 -13.29 -2.35 -31.23
C VAL A 114 -13.81 -0.91 -31.33
N LYS A 115 -14.71 -0.64 -32.28
CA LYS A 115 -15.25 0.71 -32.53
C LYS A 115 -16.41 1.13 -31.60
N SER A 116 -16.61 0.44 -30.49
CA SER A 116 -17.71 0.67 -29.54
C SER A 116 -17.16 1.16 -28.19
N ASP A 117 -18.04 1.70 -27.34
CA ASP A 117 -17.72 2.10 -25.96
C ASP A 117 -17.20 0.94 -25.09
N VAL A 118 -17.41 -0.30 -25.54
CA VAL A 118 -16.84 -1.52 -24.95
C VAL A 118 -15.31 -1.47 -24.92
N SER A 119 -14.68 -0.80 -25.90
CA SER A 119 -13.21 -0.71 -26.04
C SER A 119 -12.50 -0.20 -24.79
N TRP A 120 -13.05 0.81 -24.12
CA TRP A 120 -12.45 1.41 -22.92
C TRP A 120 -13.11 0.94 -21.63
N ARG A 121 -14.37 0.48 -21.67
CA ARG A 121 -15.08 -0.03 -20.48
C ARG A 121 -14.59 -1.41 -20.07
N THR A 122 -14.32 -2.30 -21.02
CA THR A 122 -13.93 -3.68 -20.72
C THR A 122 -12.58 -3.80 -20.03
N PRO A 123 -11.51 -3.09 -20.44
CA PRO A 123 -10.24 -3.11 -19.71
C PRO A 123 -10.37 -2.65 -18.25
N ILE A 124 -11.16 -1.59 -18.00
CA ILE A 124 -11.46 -1.12 -16.63
C ILE A 124 -12.26 -2.19 -15.86
N GLY A 125 -13.20 -2.86 -16.52
CA GLY A 125 -13.97 -3.95 -15.91
C GLY A 125 -13.11 -5.16 -15.56
N ILE A 126 -12.09 -5.48 -16.37
CA ILE A 126 -11.14 -6.57 -16.08
C ILE A 126 -10.36 -6.29 -14.79
N GLN A 127 -9.99 -5.03 -14.53
CA GLN A 127 -9.32 -4.63 -13.28
C GLN A 127 -10.14 -4.98 -12.03
N LEU A 128 -11.48 -4.94 -12.09
CA LEU A 128 -12.34 -5.31 -10.96
C LEU A 128 -12.13 -6.77 -10.53
N ILE A 129 -11.92 -7.67 -11.49
CA ILE A 129 -11.67 -9.09 -11.20
C ILE A 129 -10.40 -9.24 -10.37
N PHE A 130 -9.32 -8.56 -10.75
CA PHE A 130 -8.06 -8.57 -10.00
C PHE A 130 -8.23 -7.96 -8.60
N ALA A 131 -8.93 -6.82 -8.49
CA ALA A 131 -9.18 -6.19 -7.19
C ALA A 131 -9.96 -7.12 -6.23
N ILE A 132 -10.97 -7.83 -6.75
CA ILE A 132 -11.75 -8.80 -5.97
C ILE A 132 -10.88 -9.97 -5.52
N ILE A 133 -10.03 -10.51 -6.39
CA ILE A 133 -9.08 -11.58 -6.04
C ILE A 133 -8.17 -11.13 -4.88
N VAL A 134 -7.65 -9.90 -4.94
CA VAL A 134 -6.81 -9.35 -3.86
C VAL A 134 -7.57 -9.26 -2.54
N ILE A 135 -8.84 -8.83 -2.54
CA ILE A 135 -9.67 -8.80 -1.32
C ILE A 135 -9.74 -10.18 -0.66
N PHE A 136 -9.95 -11.24 -1.44
CA PHE A 136 -9.98 -12.61 -0.92
C PHE A 136 -8.62 -13.08 -0.39
N ILE A 137 -7.53 -12.76 -1.08
CA ILE A 137 -6.18 -13.12 -0.62
C ILE A 137 -5.86 -12.42 0.70
N VAL A 138 -6.16 -11.13 0.81
CA VAL A 138 -5.90 -10.34 2.03
C VAL A 138 -6.79 -10.78 3.19
N TRP A 139 -7.88 -11.49 2.92
CA TRP A 139 -8.65 -12.14 3.97
C TRP A 139 -7.86 -13.25 4.67
N GLY A 140 -6.97 -13.96 3.98
CA GLY A 140 -6.13 -15.00 4.59
C GLY A 140 -4.84 -14.49 5.25
N LEU A 141 -4.48 -13.22 5.03
CA LEU A 141 -3.23 -12.64 5.52
C LEU A 141 -3.31 -12.27 7.02
N PRO A 142 -2.23 -12.49 7.80
CA PRO A 142 -2.17 -12.07 9.19
C PRO A 142 -2.07 -10.54 9.31
N GLU A 143 -2.36 -9.99 10.49
CA GLU A 143 -2.10 -8.58 10.76
C GLU A 143 -0.60 -8.35 11.02
N SER A 144 -0.13 -7.11 10.87
CA SER A 144 1.27 -6.76 11.17
C SER A 144 1.66 -7.08 12.63
N PRO A 145 2.77 -7.82 12.88
CA PRO A 145 3.29 -8.07 14.22
C PRO A 145 3.58 -6.80 15.01
N ARG A 146 4.10 -5.76 14.34
CA ARG A 146 4.37 -4.46 14.96
C ARG A 146 3.09 -3.77 15.43
N TRP A 147 2.07 -3.81 14.59
CA TRP A 147 0.77 -3.23 14.94
C TRP A 147 0.11 -4.00 16.10
N LEU A 148 0.18 -5.34 16.08
CA LEU A 148 -0.31 -6.19 17.16
C LEU A 148 0.40 -5.88 18.49
N TYR A 149 1.72 -5.77 18.47
CA TYR A 149 2.51 -5.40 19.65
C TYR A 149 2.11 -4.03 20.20
N LYS A 150 1.96 -3.03 19.32
CA LYS A 150 1.51 -1.66 19.68
C LYS A 150 0.11 -1.62 20.29
N ARG A 151 -0.75 -2.58 19.97
CA ARG A 151 -2.09 -2.77 20.55
C ARG A 151 -2.09 -3.59 21.83
N GLY A 152 -0.92 -3.97 22.36
CA GLY A 152 -0.79 -4.79 23.56
C GLY A 152 -1.02 -6.29 23.32
N ARG A 153 -1.19 -6.73 22.07
CA ARG A 153 -1.45 -8.14 21.69
C ARG A 153 -0.13 -8.83 21.36
N LYS A 154 0.74 -8.96 22.39
CA LYS A 154 2.11 -9.49 22.21
C LYS A 154 2.15 -10.97 21.83
N GLU A 155 1.26 -11.77 22.39
CA GLU A 155 1.14 -13.21 22.11
C GLU A 155 0.80 -13.44 20.63
N GLU A 156 -0.19 -12.72 20.10
CA GLU A 156 -0.53 -12.82 18.69
C GLU A 156 0.57 -12.29 17.76
N ALA A 157 1.30 -11.24 18.18
CA ALA A 157 2.46 -10.77 17.42
C ALA A 157 3.52 -11.86 17.28
N LEU A 158 3.78 -12.62 18.36
CA LEU A 158 4.69 -13.76 18.39
C LEU A 158 4.18 -14.89 17.48
N GLU A 159 2.90 -15.25 17.57
CA GLU A 159 2.29 -16.28 16.72
C GLU A 159 2.42 -15.93 15.24
N VAL A 160 2.16 -14.68 14.85
CA VAL A 160 2.31 -14.23 13.46
C VAL A 160 3.78 -14.30 13.03
N LEU A 161 4.72 -13.87 13.87
CA LEU A 161 6.16 -13.96 13.57
C LEU A 161 6.61 -15.41 13.36
N CYS A 162 6.17 -16.33 14.22
CA CYS A 162 6.45 -17.76 14.10
C CYS A 162 5.86 -18.31 12.80
N ALA A 163 4.60 -17.99 12.48
CA ALA A 163 3.92 -18.47 11.28
C ALA A 163 4.52 -17.92 9.98
N VAL A 164 4.97 -16.66 9.97
CA VAL A 164 5.53 -15.99 8.78
C VAL A 164 6.95 -16.48 8.48
N HIS A 165 7.72 -16.81 9.52
CA HIS A 165 9.09 -17.27 9.36
C HIS A 165 9.28 -18.77 9.43
N ASP A 166 8.21 -19.52 9.73
CA ASP A 166 8.22 -20.97 9.93
C ASP A 166 9.26 -21.41 10.97
N LEU A 167 9.28 -20.70 12.11
CA LEU A 167 10.22 -20.90 13.21
C LEU A 167 9.47 -21.06 14.55
N PRO A 168 10.04 -21.82 15.51
CA PRO A 168 9.48 -21.91 16.85
C PRO A 168 9.62 -20.60 17.62
N SER A 169 8.81 -20.42 18.67
CA SER A 169 8.84 -19.24 19.55
C SER A 169 10.18 -18.98 20.21
N ASP A 170 10.95 -20.04 20.43
CA ASP A 170 12.22 -20.01 21.17
C ASP A 170 13.43 -19.79 20.24
N ASP A 171 13.20 -19.63 18.93
CA ASP A 171 14.25 -19.33 17.97
C ASP A 171 14.86 -17.95 18.25
N GLU A 172 16.19 -17.87 18.21
CA GLU A 172 16.95 -16.63 18.48
C GLU A 172 16.50 -15.48 17.58
N TYR A 173 16.15 -15.77 16.32
CA TYR A 173 15.65 -14.75 15.40
C TYR A 173 14.31 -14.18 15.86
N ILE A 174 13.37 -15.02 16.28
CA ILE A 174 12.02 -14.60 16.71
C ILE A 174 12.10 -13.77 17.98
N VAL A 175 12.89 -14.21 18.97
CA VAL A 175 13.14 -13.48 20.21
C VAL A 175 13.77 -12.12 19.92
N SER A 176 14.81 -12.08 19.08
CA SER A 176 15.48 -10.82 18.73
C SER A 176 14.59 -9.83 17.98
N GLU A 177 13.68 -10.31 17.11
CA GLU A 177 12.77 -9.43 16.39
C GLU A 177 11.65 -8.92 17.32
N MET A 178 11.16 -9.74 18.24
CA MET A 178 10.21 -9.32 19.28
C MET A 178 10.82 -8.25 20.21
N GLU A 179 12.07 -8.43 20.64
CA GLU A 179 12.81 -7.44 21.42
C GLU A 179 13.03 -6.14 20.62
N ALA A 180 13.42 -6.25 19.35
CA ALA A 180 13.60 -5.09 18.48
C ALA A 180 12.30 -4.28 18.30
N ILE A 181 11.15 -4.96 18.18
CA ILE A 181 9.84 -4.31 18.13
C ILE A 181 9.52 -3.63 19.47
N GLY A 182 9.83 -4.28 20.60
CA GLY A 182 9.66 -3.71 21.93
C GLY A 182 10.48 -2.43 22.14
N MET A 183 11.77 -2.49 21.82
CA MET A 183 12.67 -1.34 21.92
C MET A 183 12.23 -0.19 21.01
N ALA A 184 11.80 -0.48 19.78
CA ALA A 184 11.27 0.54 18.87
C ALA A 184 10.00 1.21 19.43
N PHE A 185 9.11 0.43 20.07
CA PHE A 185 7.90 0.96 20.69
C PHE A 185 8.20 1.86 21.89
N GLU A 186 9.16 1.50 22.75
CA GLU A 186 9.59 2.33 23.89
C GLU A 186 10.18 3.67 23.42
N LEU A 187 11.02 3.64 22.38
CA LEU A 187 11.55 4.86 21.76
C LEU A 187 10.44 5.75 21.20
N GLU A 188 9.46 5.18 20.48
CA GLU A 188 8.30 5.93 19.98
C GLU A 188 7.46 6.55 21.11
N GLN A 189 7.37 5.88 22.26
CA GLN A 189 6.63 6.37 23.43
C GLN A 189 7.37 7.50 24.15
N HIS A 190 8.70 7.40 24.28
CA HIS A 190 9.55 8.43 24.87
C HIS A 190 9.68 9.69 24.00
N GLU A 191 9.71 9.53 22.67
CA GLU A 191 9.86 10.66 21.73
C GLU A 191 8.55 11.40 21.42
N GLY A 192 7.41 10.91 21.95
CA GLY A 192 6.15 11.64 22.00
C GLY A 192 5.69 12.20 20.65
N SER A 193 5.21 11.35 19.75
CA SER A 193 4.42 11.71 18.54
C SER A 193 4.87 13.01 17.83
N GLN A 194 6.17 13.24 17.62
CA GLN A 194 6.68 14.34 16.79
C GLN A 194 6.52 13.99 15.29
N LYS A 195 5.33 13.54 14.87
CA LYS A 195 5.13 12.81 13.60
C LYS A 195 5.34 13.61 12.30
N ILE A 196 5.40 14.94 12.34
CA ILE A 196 5.51 15.75 11.10
C ILE A 196 6.76 16.63 11.09
N MET A 197 7.06 17.27 12.22
CA MET A 197 8.16 18.24 12.31
C MET A 197 9.52 17.59 12.60
N ALA A 198 9.57 16.34 13.10
CA ALA A 198 10.83 15.63 13.33
C ALA A 198 11.52 15.23 12.03
N VAL A 199 10.77 14.98 10.96
CA VAL A 199 11.32 14.68 9.63
C VAL A 199 12.20 15.83 9.10
N PHE A 200 11.87 17.06 9.48
CA PHE A 200 12.60 18.28 9.12
C PHE A 200 13.61 18.73 10.19
N LYS A 201 13.68 18.07 11.36
CA LYS A 201 14.74 18.34 12.34
C LYS A 201 16.05 17.69 11.85
N ASN A 202 17.16 18.41 12.06
CA ASN A 202 18.49 17.89 11.82
C ASN A 202 18.82 16.84 12.90
N ASP A 203 18.46 15.60 12.60
CA ASP A 203 18.79 14.45 13.42
C ASP A 203 20.16 13.85 13.03
N HIS A 204 20.77 13.08 13.93
CA HIS A 204 22.06 12.39 13.74
C HIS A 204 22.06 11.48 12.50
N LEU A 205 20.88 10.98 12.11
CA LEU A 205 20.64 10.15 10.92
C LEU A 205 20.49 10.94 9.61
N LYS A 206 20.51 12.29 9.66
CA LYS A 206 20.31 13.19 8.51
C LYS A 206 19.03 12.90 7.73
N THR A 207 17.95 12.59 8.44
CA THR A 207 16.65 12.17 7.89
C THR A 207 16.12 13.15 6.84
N GLY A 208 16.18 14.46 7.09
CA GLY A 208 15.75 15.47 6.12
C GLY A 208 16.51 15.44 4.79
N ARG A 209 17.82 15.18 4.81
CA ARG A 209 18.63 15.06 3.58
C ARG A 209 18.30 13.77 2.82
N ARG A 210 18.03 12.67 3.53
CA ARG A 210 17.61 11.40 2.91
C ARG A 210 16.23 11.51 2.28
N VAL A 211 15.28 12.17 2.96
CA VAL A 211 13.94 12.43 2.42
C VAL A 211 14.00 13.34 1.21
N MET A 212 14.81 14.40 1.23
CA MET A 212 15.00 15.24 0.05
C MET A 212 15.67 14.48 -1.11
N LEU A 213 16.68 13.66 -0.85
CA LEU A 213 17.31 12.83 -1.88
C LEU A 213 16.33 11.82 -2.48
N ALA A 214 15.52 11.15 -1.65
CA ALA A 214 14.49 10.24 -2.14
C ALA A 214 13.44 10.97 -2.97
N TRP A 215 13.01 12.16 -2.53
CA TRP A 215 12.02 12.96 -3.23
C TRP A 215 12.54 13.46 -4.60
N PHE A 216 13.76 14.00 -4.64
CA PHE A 216 14.39 14.43 -5.89
C PHE A 216 14.73 13.26 -6.82
N GLY A 217 15.14 12.12 -6.26
CA GLY A 217 15.43 10.90 -7.02
C GLY A 217 14.18 10.27 -7.65
N LEU A 218 13.02 10.40 -7.01
CA LEU A 218 11.71 9.96 -7.56
C LEU A 218 11.11 10.94 -8.58
N PHE A 219 11.61 12.18 -8.65
CA PHE A 219 11.13 13.21 -9.58
C PHE A 219 11.89 13.24 -10.92
N MET A 220 13.03 12.55 -11.02
CA MET A 220 13.77 12.33 -12.27
C MET A 220 13.22 11.10 -13.01
#